data_AF-A0A940TDR2-F1
#
_entry.id   AF-A0A940TDR2-F1
#
_cell.length_a   1.000
_cell.length_b   1.000
_cell.length_c   1.000
_cell.angle_alpha   90.00
_cell.angle_beta   90.00
_cell.angle_gamma   90.00
#
_symmetry.space_group_name_H-M   'P 1'
#
loop_
_entity.id
_entity.type
_entity.pdbx_description
1 polymer ?
#
loop_
_entity_poly.entity_id
_entity_poly.type
_entity_poly.pdbx_seq_one_letter_code
_entity_poly.pdbx_strand_id
1 'polypeptide(L)'
;MSIEIFDASANDNELGNIYRDGWEYIIEINWWDGRVYRFRTVECKYICHHTEIVDEIGEITLENDLYKFLTVDGEDTILEIKADQIVQIE
;
A
#
# COMPACT_ATOMS: atom_id res chain seq x y z
N MET A 1 -12.23 10.07 1.33
CA MET A 1 -10.95 10.70 0.94
C MET A 1 -10.29 9.68 0.03
N SER A 2 -10.32 9.90 -1.28
CA SER A 2 -9.50 9.14 -2.23
C SER A 2 -8.04 9.33 -1.85
N ILE A 3 -7.17 8.34 -2.07
CA ILE A 3 -5.72 8.49 -1.92
C ILE A 3 -5.30 9.61 -2.88
N GLU A 4 -5.29 10.85 -2.39
CA GLU A 4 -4.51 11.93 -2.98
C GLU A 4 -3.07 11.52 -2.70
N ILE A 5 -2.43 10.97 -3.74
CA ILE A 5 -1.01 10.69 -3.93
C ILE A 5 -0.23 10.78 -2.61
N PHE A 6 -0.07 9.63 -1.98
CA PHE A 6 0.70 9.45 -0.76
C PHE A 6 2.18 9.64 -1.10
N ASP A 7 2.69 10.86 -0.92
CA ASP A 7 4.12 11.16 -1.04
C ASP A 7 4.83 10.65 0.22
N ALA A 8 5.40 9.45 0.12
CA ALA A 8 6.18 8.81 1.16
C ALA A 8 7.69 9.14 1.05
N SER A 9 8.05 10.33 0.53
CA SER A 9 9.43 10.80 0.40
C SER A 9 10.23 10.94 1.70
N ALA A 10 9.62 10.67 2.85
CA ALA A 10 10.35 10.45 4.08
C ALA A 10 10.93 9.02 4.07
N ASN A 11 12.25 8.91 3.92
CA ASN A 11 12.99 7.64 3.98
C ASN A 11 12.56 6.77 5.19
N ASP A 12 12.56 5.44 5.01
CA ASP A 12 12.26 4.38 5.99
C ASP A 12 10.77 4.11 6.31
N ASN A 13 9.86 4.25 5.34
CA ASN A 13 8.50 3.70 5.48
C ASN A 13 8.46 2.26 4.99
N GLU A 14 7.81 1.38 5.74
CA GLU A 14 7.80 -0.05 5.45
C GLU A 14 6.37 -0.56 5.27
N LEU A 15 6.18 -1.49 4.33
CA LEU A 15 4.99 -2.29 4.26
C LEU A 15 4.89 -3.12 5.55
N GLY A 16 3.79 -2.94 6.28
CA GLY A 16 3.49 -3.68 7.50
C GLY A 16 2.72 -4.95 7.19
N ASN A 17 1.78 -5.30 8.08
CA ASN A 17 0.94 -6.47 7.86
C ASN A 17 -0.04 -6.25 6.71
N ILE A 18 -0.23 -7.31 5.91
CA ILE A 18 -1.36 -7.44 4.99
C ILE A 18 -2.22 -8.59 5.49
N TYR A 19 -3.48 -8.31 5.80
CA TYR A 19 -4.40 -9.32 6.29
C TYR A 19 -5.81 -9.09 5.80
N ARG A 20 -6.62 -10.14 5.86
CA ARG A 20 -8.00 -10.11 5.41
C ARG A 20 -8.95 -9.80 6.58
N ASP A 21 -9.88 -8.88 6.35
CA ASP A 21 -10.98 -8.54 7.25
C ASP A 21 -12.31 -8.68 6.49
N GLY A 22 -12.94 -9.86 6.62
CA GLY A 22 -14.12 -10.21 5.85
C GLY A 22 -13.83 -10.40 4.36
N TRP A 23 -14.43 -9.55 3.52
CA TRP A 23 -14.25 -9.57 2.06
C TRP A 23 -13.12 -8.65 1.57
N GLU A 24 -12.60 -7.81 2.47
CA GLU A 24 -11.61 -6.80 2.14
C GLU A 24 -10.24 -7.14 2.74
N TYR A 25 -9.21 -6.48 2.23
CA TYR A 25 -7.86 -6.51 2.77
C TYR A 25 -7.59 -5.23 3.57
N ILE A 26 -6.87 -5.40 4.67
CA ILE A 26 -6.24 -4.34 5.43
C ILE A 26 -4.75 -4.39 5.14
N ILE A 27 -4.19 -3.23 4.78
CA ILE A 27 -2.79 -3.01 4.50
C ILE A 27 -2.29 -2.03 5.55
N GLU A 28 -1.27 -2.42 6.30
CA GLU A 28 -0.57 -1.54 7.21
C GLU A 28 0.67 -0.95 6.53
N ILE A 29 0.94 0.32 6.78
CA ILE A 29 2.20 0.98 6.44
C ILE A 29 2.79 1.48 7.75
N ASN A 30 3.98 0.99 8.08
CA ASN A 30 4.77 1.46 9.21
C ASN A 30 5.52 2.72 8.78
N TRP A 31 5.26 3.82 9.48
CA TRP A 31 5.93 5.09 9.24
C TRP A 31 7.22 5.16 10.03
N TRP A 32 8.23 5.84 9.48
CA TRP A 32 9.53 6.05 10.15
C TRP A 32 9.41 6.67 11.56
N ASP A 33 8.32 7.41 11.85
CA ASP A 33 8.05 8.01 13.17
C ASP A 33 7.38 7.07 14.18
N GLY A 34 7.22 5.79 13.81
CA GLY A 34 6.62 4.74 14.64
C GLY A 34 5.09 4.67 14.58
N ARG A 35 4.43 5.50 13.75
CA ARG A 35 2.99 5.38 13.48
C ARG A 35 2.71 4.25 12.51
N VAL A 36 1.51 3.69 12.61
CA VAL A 36 1.00 2.69 11.66
C VAL A 36 -0.24 3.25 10.99
N TYR A 37 -0.17 3.43 9.68
CA TYR A 37 -1.30 3.81 8.85
C TYR A 37 -1.97 2.55 8.33
N ARG A 38 -3.30 2.50 8.42
CA ARG A 38 -4.09 1.35 7.94
C ARG A 38 -4.94 1.77 6.77
N PHE A 39 -4.94 0.93 5.75
CA PHE A 39 -5.74 1.11 4.55
C PHE A 39 -6.61 -0.11 4.34
N ARG A 40 -7.89 0.11 4.09
CA ARG A 40 -8.86 -0.94 3.76
C ARG A 40 -9.19 -0.87 2.27
N THR A 41 -9.20 -2.00 1.59
CA THR A 41 -9.75 -2.11 0.24
C THR A 41 -11.28 -2.02 0.25
N VAL A 42 -11.87 -1.59 -0.86
CA VAL A 42 -13.32 -1.66 -1.10
C VAL A 42 -13.52 -2.38 -2.43
N GLU A 43 -14.31 -3.45 -2.41
CA GLU A 43 -14.55 -4.34 -3.55
C GLU A 43 -13.22 -4.86 -4.14
N CYS A 44 -12.37 -5.44 -3.29
CA CYS A 44 -11.08 -5.99 -3.72
C CYS A 44 -11.23 -7.12 -4.74
N LYS A 45 -10.58 -6.96 -5.89
CA LYS A 45 -10.57 -7.92 -7.01
C LYS A 45 -9.27 -8.71 -7.07
N TYR A 46 -8.15 -8.09 -6.70
CA TYR A 46 -6.83 -8.69 -6.78
C TYR A 46 -5.86 -8.03 -5.79
N ILE A 47 -4.98 -8.84 -5.21
CA ILE A 47 -3.84 -8.38 -4.40
C ILE A 47 -2.67 -9.32 -4.64
N CYS A 48 -1.46 -8.78 -4.80
CA CYS A 48 -0.22 -9.55 -4.93
C CYS A 48 0.93 -8.85 -4.21
N HIS A 49 1.56 -9.56 -3.27
CA HIS A 49 2.73 -9.10 -2.52
C HIS A 49 3.96 -9.84 -3.03
N HIS A 50 4.96 -9.08 -3.51
CA HIS A 50 6.24 -9.58 -4.00
C HIS A 50 7.25 -9.66 -2.84
N THR A 51 7.12 -10.72 -2.03
CA THR A 51 7.86 -10.90 -0.76
C THR A 51 9.38 -11.03 -0.89
N GLU A 52 9.90 -11.16 -2.10
CA GLU A 52 11.33 -11.22 -2.42
C GLU A 52 11.98 -9.83 -2.51
N ILE A 53 11.18 -8.76 -2.51
CA ILE A 53 11.60 -7.37 -2.62
C ILE A 53 11.67 -6.76 -1.21
N VAL A 54 12.52 -5.77 -1.01
CA VAL A 54 12.57 -5.01 0.24
C VAL A 54 11.24 -4.27 0.42
N ASP A 55 10.63 -4.40 1.59
CA ASP A 55 9.32 -3.82 1.92
C ASP A 55 9.37 -2.28 2.14
N GLU A 56 10.44 -1.60 1.74
CA GLU A 56 10.60 -0.14 1.88
C GLU A 56 9.81 0.62 0.80
N ILE A 57 8.76 1.32 1.20
CA ILE A 57 7.83 2.01 0.30
C ILE A 57 8.31 3.45 0.04
N GLY A 58 8.47 3.78 -1.24
CA GLY A 58 8.73 5.15 -1.70
C GLY A 58 7.49 5.89 -2.17
N GLU A 59 6.65 5.24 -2.96
CA GLU A 59 5.51 5.86 -3.61
C GLU A 59 4.35 4.89 -3.76
N ILE A 60 3.12 5.39 -3.71
CA ILE A 60 1.93 4.65 -4.10
C ILE A 60 1.32 5.31 -5.33
N THR A 61 1.31 4.59 -6.45
CA THR A 61 0.75 5.07 -7.72
C THR A 61 -0.55 4.34 -8.08
N LEU A 62 -1.35 4.94 -8.96
CA LEU A 62 -2.57 4.34 -9.51
C LEU A 62 -2.51 4.38 -11.04
N GLU A 63 -2.39 3.21 -11.67
CA GLU A 63 -2.34 3.07 -13.12
C GLU A 63 -3.32 2.00 -13.58
N ASN A 64 -4.23 2.33 -14.52
CA ASN A 64 -5.20 1.38 -15.09
C ASN A 64 -6.00 0.59 -14.03
N ASP A 65 -6.51 1.29 -13.02
CA ASP A 65 -7.24 0.73 -11.87
C ASP A 65 -6.41 -0.22 -10.98
N LEU A 66 -5.08 -0.15 -11.06
CA LEU A 66 -4.16 -0.92 -10.21
C LEU A 66 -3.35 0.02 -9.33
N TYR A 67 -3.54 -0.09 -8.02
CA TYR A 67 -2.68 0.56 -7.04
C TYR A 67 -1.36 -0.21 -6.96
N LYS A 68 -0.24 0.50 -7.07
CA LYS A 68 1.11 -0.06 -6.96
C LYS A 68 1.87 0.65 -5.86
N PHE A 69 2.42 -0.13 -4.95
CA PHE A 69 3.32 0.34 -3.89
C PHE A 69 4.74 0.08 -4.38
N LEU A 70 5.45 1.15 -4.70
CA LEU A 70 6.77 1.10 -5.31
C LEU A 70 7.85 1.18 -4.23
N THR A 71 9.01 0.61 -4.54
CA THR A 71 10.25 0.81 -3.78
C THR A 71 10.66 2.28 -3.73
N VAL A 72 11.57 2.64 -2.82
CA VAL A 72 12.09 4.01 -2.65
C VAL A 72 12.73 4.57 -3.92
N ASP A 73 13.38 3.73 -4.72
CA ASP A 73 13.96 4.10 -6.02
C ASP A 73 12.93 4.13 -7.17
N GLY A 74 11.70 3.65 -6.93
CA GLY A 74 10.62 3.59 -7.89
C GLY A 74 10.80 2.55 -9.00
N GLU A 75 11.81 1.67 -8.92
CA GLU A 75 12.11 0.70 -9.98
C GLU A 75 11.24 -0.57 -9.88
N ASP A 76 10.91 -0.98 -8.65
CA ASP A 76 10.25 -2.24 -8.36
C ASP A 76 8.90 -2.03 -7.66
N THR A 77 7.98 -3.00 -7.79
CA THR A 77 6.67 -2.98 -7.14
C THR A 77 6.61 -4.02 -6.03
N ILE A 78 6.37 -3.56 -4.80
CA ILE A 78 6.27 -4.40 -3.59
C ILE A 78 4.87 -5.02 -3.49
N LEU A 79 3.84 -4.20 -3.71
CA LEU A 79 2.45 -4.60 -3.56
C LEU A 79 1.59 -4.04 -4.69
N GLU A 80 0.78 -4.92 -5.28
CA GLU A 80 -0.20 -4.57 -6.32
C GLU A 80 -1.61 -4.87 -5.82
N ILE A 81 -2.53 -3.92 -5.96
CA ILE A 81 -3.92 -4.05 -5.53
C ILE A 81 -4.85 -3.55 -6.62
N LYS A 82 -5.80 -4.40 -7.03
CA LYS A 82 -6.97 -3.99 -7.82
C LYS A 82 -8.19 -3.98 -6.92
N ALA A 83 -8.71 -2.80 -6.65
CA ALA A 83 -9.92 -2.59 -5.86
C ALA A 83 -10.67 -1.37 -6.41
N ASP A 84 -11.95 -1.24 -6.10
CA ASP A 84 -12.69 -0.02 -6.50
C ASP A 84 -12.14 1.20 -5.76
N GLN A 85 -11.78 1.02 -4.47
CA GLN A 85 -11.14 2.06 -3.66
C GLN A 85 -10.16 1.44 -2.66
N ILE A 86 -9.20 2.26 -2.23
CA ILE A 86 -8.44 2.05 -0.99
C ILE A 86 -8.70 3.26 -0.11
N VAL A 87 -9.13 3.01 1.13
CA VAL A 87 -9.48 4.07 2.08
C VAL A 87 -8.65 3.93 3.34
N GLN A 88 -8.08 5.03 3.82
CA GLN A 88 -7.43 5.04 5.12
C GLN A 88 -8.48 4.86 6.23
N ILE A 89 -8.14 4.06 7.24
CA ILE A 89 -8.98 3.79 8.42
C ILE A 89 -8.18 4.09 9.70
N GLU A 90 -8.90 4.32 10.81
CA GLU A 90 -8.34 4.54 12.15
C GLU A 90 -7.98 3.22 12.86
#